data_AF-A0A2E9NPY0-F1
#
_entry.id   AF-A0A2E9NPY0-F1
#
_cell.length_a   1.000
_cell.length_b   1.000
_cell.length_c   1.000
_cell.angle_alpha   90.00
_cell.angle_beta   90.00
_cell.angle_gamma   90.00
#
_symmetry.space_group_name_H-M   'P 1'
#
loop_
_entity.id
_entity.type
_entity.pdbx_description
1 polymer ?
#
loop_
_entity_poly.entity_id
_entity_poly.type
_entity_poly.pdbx_seq_one_letter_code
_entity_poly.pdbx_strand_id
1 'polypeptide(L)' 'MASRRRYGLYGVLVVLFLAHNDLWYWRDARLVLGLPVGLLYHVVYCLVVAVVLAAAVYLGAPEPATPHRDHDDA' A
#
# COMPACT_ATOMS: atom_id res chain seq x y z
N MET A 1 2.51 -14.22 -16.46
CA MET A 1 1.88 -14.16 -15.11
C MET A 1 1.97 -12.77 -14.43
N ALA A 2 2.60 -11.74 -15.02
CA ALA A 2 2.69 -10.40 -14.41
C ALA A 2 1.34 -9.67 -14.29
N SER A 3 0.39 -9.90 -15.21
CA SER A 3 -0.91 -9.22 -15.23
C SER A 3 -1.78 -9.56 -14.03
N ARG A 4 -1.80 -10.84 -13.59
CA ARG A 4 -2.61 -11.30 -12.44
C ARG A 4 -2.20 -10.64 -11.12
N ARG A 5 -0.90 -10.39 -10.95
CA ARG A 5 -0.36 -9.71 -9.76
C ARG A 5 -0.74 -8.24 -9.70
N ARG A 6 -0.81 -7.57 -10.86
CA ARG A 6 -1.26 -6.17 -10.98
C ARG A 6 -2.75 -6.04 -10.67
N TYR A 7 -3.60 -6.92 -11.20
CA TYR A 7 -5.04 -6.93 -10.87
C TYR A 7 -5.31 -7.13 -9.38
N GLY A 8 -4.54 -7.99 -8.71
CA GLY A 8 -4.63 -8.15 -7.26
C GLY A 8 -4.32 -6.84 -6.51
N LEU A 9 -3.27 -6.13 -6.93
CA LEU A 9 -2.86 -4.87 -6.30
C LEU A 9 -3.90 -3.76 -6.49
N TYR A 10 -4.50 -3.66 -7.69
CA TYR A 10 -5.62 -2.74 -7.91
C TYR A 10 -6.86 -3.10 -7.08
N GLY A 11 -7.16 -4.40 -6.93
CA GLY A 11 -8.24 -4.85 -6.03
C GLY A 11 -8.01 -4.43 -4.59
N VAL A 12 -6.79 -4.58 -4.07
CA VAL A 12 -6.41 -4.13 -2.72
C VAL A 12 -6.58 -2.61 -2.57
N LEU A 13 -6.17 -1.83 -3.57
CA LEU A 13 -6.35 -0.37 -3.55
C LEU A 13 -7.82 0.06 -3.53
N VAL A 14 -8.69 -0.62 -4.27
CA VAL A 14 -10.14 -0.36 -4.25
C VAL A 14 -10.72 -0.68 -2.88
N VAL A 15 -10.34 -1.80 -2.28
CA VAL A 15 -10.80 -2.17 -0.92
C VAL A 15 -10.32 -1.15 0.11
N LEU A 16 -9.05 -0.73 0.04
CA LEU A 16 -8.51 0.34 0.89
C LEU A 16 -9.31 1.63 0.71
N PHE A 17 -9.59 2.04 -0.53
CA PHE A 17 -10.39 3.24 -0.80
C PHE A 17 -11.79 3.18 -0.17
N LEU A 18 -12.48 2.03 -0.26
CA LEU A 18 -13.77 1.85 0.42
C LEU A 18 -13.62 1.86 1.94
N ALA A 19 -12.61 1.17 2.48
CA ALA A 19 -12.31 1.15 3.91
C ALA A 19 -12.00 2.55 4.46
N HIS A 20 -11.39 3.42 3.64
CA HIS A 20 -11.13 4.81 4.02
C HIS A 20 -12.39 5.63 4.30
N ASN A 21 -13.55 5.24 3.77
CA ASN A 21 -14.77 6.03 3.92
C ASN A 21 -15.34 6.03 5.36
N ASP A 22 -14.67 5.38 6.32
CA ASP A 22 -14.99 5.35 7.75
C ASP A 22 -16.49 5.18 8.07
N LEU A 23 -17.18 4.42 7.21
CA LEU A 23 -18.63 4.22 7.31
C LEU A 23 -19.00 3.28 8.46
N TRP A 24 -18.05 2.46 8.90
CA TRP A 24 -18.26 1.44 9.92
C TRP A 24 -18.20 1.99 11.34
N TYR A 25 -17.21 2.83 11.63
CA TYR A 25 -16.93 3.25 12.99
C TYR A 25 -17.50 4.63 13.34
N TRP A 26 -18.21 5.28 12.41
CA TRP A 26 -18.83 6.60 12.59
C TRP A 26 -19.55 6.74 13.93
N ARG A 27 -20.38 5.77 14.33
CA ARG A 27 -21.27 5.90 15.50
C ARG A 27 -20.69 5.42 16.82
N ASP A 28 -19.51 4.82 16.82
CA ASP A 28 -19.03 4.08 17.97
C ASP A 28 -17.84 4.80 18.62
N ALA A 29 -18.14 5.53 19.69
CA ALA A 29 -17.21 6.40 20.41
C ALA A 29 -16.40 5.65 21.49
N ARG A 30 -16.24 4.33 21.36
CA ARG A 30 -15.49 3.53 22.34
C ARG A 30 -14.04 4.01 22.41
N LEU A 31 -13.54 4.19 23.63
CA LEU A 31 -12.14 4.49 23.84
C LEU A 31 -11.36 3.18 23.94
N VAL A 32 -10.39 2.99 23.06
CA VAL A 32 -9.43 1.89 23.09
C VAL A 32 -8.05 2.50 23.35
N LEU A 33 -7.39 2.07 24.43
CA LEU A 33 -6.09 2.62 24.87
C LEU A 33 -6.10 4.14 25.10
N GLY A 34 -7.26 4.73 25.40
CA GLY A 34 -7.43 6.18 25.59
C GLY A 34 -7.68 6.98 24.31
N LEU A 35 -7.79 6.32 23.15
CA LEU A 35 -8.07 6.95 21.87
C LEU A 35 -9.45 6.52 21.34
N PRO A 36 -10.16 7.38 20.59
CA PRO A 36 -11.34 6.96 19.86
C PRO A 36 -10.95 5.83 18.93
N VAL A 37 -11.69 4.74 18.96
CA VAL A 37 -11.46 3.58 18.10
C VAL A 37 -11.52 3.91 16.60
N GLY A 38 -12.31 4.90 16.17
CA GLY A 38 -12.24 5.42 14.80
C GLY A 38 -10.87 6.03 14.46
N LEU A 39 -10.20 6.68 15.42
CA LEU A 39 -8.85 7.19 15.25
C LEU A 39 -7.82 6.05 15.22
N LEU A 40 -7.95 5.06 16.10
CA LEU A 40 -7.09 3.87 16.10
C LEU A 40 -7.20 3.13 14.76
N TYR A 41 -8.43 2.99 14.25
CA TYR A 41 -8.70 2.45 12.93
C TYR A 41 -7.94 3.20 11.83
N HIS A 42 -7.98 4.53 11.85
CA HIS A 42 -7.24 5.36 10.90
C HIS A 42 -5.73 5.17 10.99
N VAL A 43 -5.16 5.06 12.19
CA VAL A 43 -3.72 4.82 12.38
C VAL A 43 -3.32 3.49 11.75
N VAL A 44 -4.07 2.42 12.04
CA VAL A 44 -3.82 1.09 11.47
C VAL A 44 -4.01 1.11 9.94
N TYR A 45 -5.04 1.80 9.45
CA TYR A 45 -5.29 1.96 8.03
C TYR A 45 -4.11 2.63 7.32
N CYS A 46 -3.56 3.72 7.86
CA CYS A 46 -2.38 4.40 7.32
C CYS A 46 -1.15 3.49 7.25
N LEU A 47 -0.91 2.66 8.27
CA LEU A 47 0.19 1.70 8.26
C LEU A 47 0.01 0.65 7.16
N VAL A 48 -1.19 0.10 7.01
CA VAL A 48 -1.51 -0.86 5.94
C VAL A 48 -1.30 -0.24 4.56
N VAL A 49 -1.79 0.98 4.34
CA VAL A 49 -1.63 1.72 3.08
C VAL A 49 -0.16 1.93 2.74
N ALA A 50 0.65 2.36 3.72
CA ALA A 50 2.08 2.57 3.53
C ALA A 50 2.80 1.28 3.12
N VAL A 51 2.49 0.15 3.76
CA VAL A 51 3.05 -1.17 3.41
C VAL A 51 2.62 -1.61 2.01
N VAL A 52 1.34 -1.45 1.66
CA VAL A 52 0.83 -1.80 0.33
C VAL A 52 1.51 -0.98 -0.77
N LEU A 53 1.67 0.33 -0.55
CA LEU A 53 2.37 1.23 -1.49
C LEU A 53 3.86 0.92 -1.60
N ALA A 54 4.53 0.66 -0.48
CA ALA A 54 5.93 0.25 -0.48
C ALA A 54 6.08 -1.06 -1.27
N ALA A 55 5.26 -2.07 -0.99
CA ALA A 55 5.26 -3.32 -1.73
C ALA A 55 5.01 -3.08 -3.22
N ALA A 56 4.08 -2.19 -3.60
CA ALA A 56 3.80 -1.85 -4.99
C ALA A 56 5.03 -1.27 -5.71
N VAL A 57 5.79 -0.38 -5.05
CA VAL A 57 7.01 0.22 -5.58
C VAL A 57 8.13 -0.83 -5.72
N TYR A 58 8.40 -1.61 -4.68
CA TYR A 58 9.43 -2.65 -4.72
C TYR A 58 9.12 -3.75 -5.74
N LEU A 59 7.85 -4.10 -5.90
CA LEU A 59 7.38 -5.08 -6.88
C LEU A 59 7.36 -4.54 -8.32
N GLY A 60 7.33 -3.23 -8.49
CA GLY A 60 7.27 -2.54 -9.79
C GLY A 60 8.62 -2.04 -10.29
N ALA A 61 9.66 -2.00 -9.44
CA ALA A 61 10.98 -1.54 -9.83
C ALA A 61 11.60 -2.47 -10.89
N PRO A 62 12.00 -1.97 -12.07
CA PRO A 62 12.82 -2.72 -13.02
C PRO A 62 14.23 -2.95 -12.42
N GLU A 63 14.89 -4.04 -12.81
CA GLU A 63 16.29 -4.26 -12.41
C GLU A 63 17.14 -3.04 -12.78
N PRO A 64 18.16 -2.70 -11.96
CA PRO A 64 19.10 -1.65 -12.31
C PRO A 64 19.65 -1.99 -13.71
N ALA A 65 19.41 -1.09 -14.67
CA ALA A 65 19.92 -1.26 -16.03
C ALA A 65 21.40 -1.63 -15.90
N THR A 66 21.77 -2.84 -16.36
CA THR A 66 23.15 -3.27 -16.41
C THR A 66 23.91 -2.10 -17.03
N PRO A 67 24.87 -1.48 -16.31
CA PRO A 67 25.68 -0.44 -16.91
C PRO A 67 26.22 -1.04 -18.19
N HIS A 68 25.89 -0.44 -19.33
CA HIS A 68 26.55 -0.79 -20.57
C HIS A 68 28.00 -0.44 -20.28
N ARG A 69 28.79 -1.47 -19.93
CA ARG A 69 30.23 -1.33 -19.84
C ARG A 69 30.59 -1.17 -21.30
N ASP A 70 30.88 0.07 -21.67
CA ASP A 70 31.67 0.39 -22.84
C ASP A 70 33.02 -0.24 -22.52
N HIS A 71 33.12 -1.55 -22.75
CA HIS A 71 34.40 -2.21 -22.79
C HIS A 71 35.11 -1.59 -23.97
N ASP A 72 36.26 -1.00 -23.66
CA ASP A 72 37.40 -0.75 -24.53
C ASP A 72 37.32 -1.51 -25.87
N ASP A 73 37.65 -0.84 -26.99
CA ASP A 73 38.44 -1.37 -28.12
C ASP A 73 38.13 -0.65 -29.46
N ALA A 74 38.81 0.49 -29.72
CA ALA A 74 39.37 0.90 -31.03
C ALA A 74 40.31 2.10 -30.89
#